data_AF-A0A4Q3NGN6-F1
#
_entry.id   AF-A0A4Q3NGN6-F1
#
_cell.length_a   1.000
_cell.length_b   1.000
_cell.length_c   1.000
_cell.angle_alpha   90.00
_cell.angle_beta   90.00
_cell.angle_gamma   90.00
#
_symmetry.space_group_name_H-M   'P 1'
#
loop_
_entity.id
_entity.type
_entity.pdbx_description
1 polymer ?
#
loop_
_entity_poly.entity_id
_entity_poly.type
_entity_poly.pdbx_seq_one_letter_code
_entity_poly.pdbx_strand_id
1 'polypeptide(L)' 'MAQDPALEARVMEIADELRCLVCQNETIAASHADLAVDLRNQIRVKLRQGQSP' A
#
# COMPACT_ATOMS: atom_id res chain seq x y z
N MET A 1 -9.88 -11.50 4.26
CA MET A 1 -8.56 -12.17 4.38
C MET A 1 -7.91 -12.11 3.02
N ALA A 2 -6.73 -11.51 2.92
CA ALA A 2 -6.07 -11.38 1.64
C ALA A 2 -5.78 -12.77 1.07
N GLN A 3 -6.36 -13.05 -0.10
CA GLN A 3 -6.32 -14.37 -0.73
C GLN A 3 -4.92 -14.73 -1.26
N ASP A 4 -3.96 -13.80 -1.16
CA ASP A 4 -2.59 -13.96 -1.61
C ASP A 4 -1.64 -13.23 -0.65
N PRO A 5 -0.98 -13.95 0.29
CA PRO A 5 -0.05 -13.34 1.25
C PRO A 5 1.21 -12.78 0.59
N ALA A 6 1.62 -13.31 -0.56
CA ALA A 6 2.79 -12.80 -1.29
C ALA A 6 2.49 -11.46 -1.94
N LEU A 7 1.29 -11.31 -2.53
CA LEU A 7 0.81 -10.02 -3.03
C LEU A 7 0.76 -8.98 -1.92
N GLU A 8 0.22 -9.32 -0.74
CA GLU A 8 0.16 -8.37 0.38
C GLU A 8 1.54 -7.95 0.88
N ALA A 9 2.49 -8.88 0.96
CA ALA A 9 3.86 -8.53 1.35
C ALA A 9 4.44 -7.47 0.39
N ARG A 10 4.24 -7.62 -0.92
CA ARG A 10 4.69 -6.64 -1.93
C ARG A 10 3.93 -5.31 -1.85
N VAL A 11 2.63 -5.35 -1.56
CA VAL A 11 1.85 -4.12 -1.31
C VAL A 11 2.44 -3.36 -0.12
N MET A 12 2.76 -4.07 0.97
CA MET A 12 3.29 -3.47 2.18
C MET A 12 4.71 -2.92 2.00
N GLU A 13 5.56 -3.61 1.23
CA GLU A 13 6.91 -3.15 0.88
C GLU A 13 6.86 -1.79 0.16
N ILE A 14 6.06 -1.69 -0.92
CA ILE A 14 5.89 -0.43 -1.66
C ILE A 14 5.25 0.65 -0.77
N ALA A 15 4.26 0.28 0.04
CA ALA A 15 3.58 1.22 0.92
C ALA A 15 4.49 1.77 2.04
N ASP A 16 5.56 1.06 2.41
CA ASP A 16 6.51 1.52 3.42
C ASP A 16 7.49 2.57 2.88
N GLU A 17 7.75 2.54 1.57
CA GLU A 17 8.58 3.56 0.88
C GLU A 17 7.83 4.89 0.67
N LEU A 18 6.49 4.87 0.70
CA LEU A 18 5.65 6.03 0.44
C LEU A 18 5.21 6.71 1.74
N ARG A 19 5.32 8.05 1.79
CA ARG A 19 4.82 8.85 2.91
C ARG A 19 3.38 9.28 2.70
N CYS A 20 2.59 9.23 3.77
CA CYS A 20 1.24 9.78 3.76
C CYS A 20 1.29 11.31 3.88
N LEU A 21 0.86 12.02 2.83
CA LEU A 21 0.88 13.49 2.76
C LEU A 21 -0.11 14.19 3.71
N VAL A 22 -1.09 13.45 4.23
CA VAL A 22 -2.12 13.97 5.13
C VAL A 22 -1.95 13.47 6.57
N CYS A 23 -0.85 12.77 6.84
CA CYS A 23 -0.59 12.13 8.13
C CYS A 23 0.66 12.73 8.78
N GLN A 24 0.88 12.45 10.07
CA GLN A 24 2.00 12.94 10.88
C GLN A 24 3.34 12.27 10.49
N ASN A 25 3.75 12.42 9.23
CA ASN A 25 4.94 11.82 8.62
C ASN A 25 4.99 10.28 8.66
N GLU A 26 3.84 9.63 8.75
CA GLU A 26 3.72 8.16 8.69
C GLU A 26 3.93 7.63 7.26
N THR A 27 4.33 6.36 7.15
CA THR A 27 4.28 5.65 5.85
C THR A 27 2.84 5.29 5.48
N ILE A 28 2.60 5.04 4.20
CA ILE A 28 1.30 4.52 3.73
C ILE A 28 1.04 3.12 4.30
N ALA A 29 2.08 2.35 4.61
CA ALA A 29 1.95 1.07 5.31
C ALA A 29 1.46 1.24 6.76
N ALA A 30 2.00 2.20 7.50
CA ALA A 30 1.71 2.39 8.93
C ALA A 30 0.43 3.20 9.21
N SER A 31 0.01 4.07 8.29
CA SER A 31 -1.11 4.96 8.55
C SER A 31 -2.49 4.32 8.36
N HIS A 32 -3.44 4.75 9.20
CA HIS A 32 -4.84 4.34 9.18
C HIS A 32 -5.76 5.37 8.50
N ALA A 33 -5.22 6.47 7.97
CA ALA A 33 -6.00 7.47 7.25
C ALA A 33 -6.67 6.86 6.00
N ASP A 34 -7.85 7.37 5.64
CA ASP A 34 -8.60 6.89 4.46
C ASP A 34 -7.77 6.95 3.18
N LEU A 35 -6.94 7.98 3.01
CA LEU A 35 -6.02 8.10 1.88
C LEU A 35 -5.00 6.94 1.84
N ALA A 36 -4.46 6.53 2.99
CA ALA A 36 -3.51 5.43 3.06
C ALA A 36 -4.17 4.09 2.71
N VAL A 37 -5.40 3.88 3.18
CA VAL A 37 -6.21 2.70 2.82
C VAL A 37 -6.46 2.65 1.31
N ASP A 38 -6.88 3.77 0.71
CA ASP A 38 -7.12 3.86 -0.72
C ASP A 38 -5.85 3.60 -1.54
N LEU A 39 -4.73 4.23 -1.17
CA LEU A 39 -3.45 4.03 -1.86
C LEU A 39 -2.96 2.57 -1.77
N ARG A 40 -3.10 1.89 -0.64
CA ARG A 40 -2.80 0.45 -0.54
C ARG A 40 -3.68 -0.39 -1.48
N ASN A 41 -4.95 -0.02 -1.65
CA ASN A 41 -5.84 -0.67 -2.61
C ASN A 41 -5.40 -0.43 -4.06
N GLN A 42 -4.97 0.79 -4.41
CA GLN A 42 -4.45 1.11 -5.73
C GLN A 42 -3.15 0.34 -6.04
N ILE A 43 -2.22 0.27 -5.09
CA ILE A 43 -0.98 -0.53 -5.22
C ILE A 43 -1.33 -2.00 -5.51
N ARG A 44 -2.27 -2.57 -4.75
CA ARG A 44 -2.74 -3.95 -4.94
C ARG A 44 -3.32 -4.18 -6.33
N VAL A 45 -4.12 -3.26 -6.85
CA VAL A 45 -4.67 -3.34 -8.22
C VAL A 45 -3.55 -3.31 -9.26
N LYS A 46 -2.59 -2.39 -9.13
CA LYS A 46 -1.45 -2.27 -10.04
C LYS A 46 -0.58 -3.52 -10.07
N LEU A 47 -0.25 -4.08 -8.90
CA LEU A 47 0.53 -5.32 -8.79
C LEU A 47 -0.20 -6.51 -9.44
N ARG A 48 -1.53 -6.61 -9.27
CA ARG A 48 -2.33 -7.64 -9.97
C ARG A 48 -2.35 -7.47 -11.49
N GLN A 49 -2.19 -6.25 -11.98
CA GLN A 49 -2.05 -5.95 -13.41
C GLN A 49 -0.62 -6.21 -13.94
N GLY A 50 0.29 -6.71 -13.10
CA GLY A 50 1.67 -7.00 -13.48
C GLY A 50 2.58 -5.76 -13.51
N GLN A 51 2.13 -4.61 -13.00
CA GLN A 51 3.01 -3.46 -12.81
C GLN A 51 3.96 -3.71 -11.65
N SER A 52 5.23 -3.39 -11.84
CA SER A 52 6.22 -3.33 -10.77
C SER A 52 6.60 -1.86 -10.49
N PRO A 53 7.00 -1.53 -9.25
CA PRO A 53 7.68 -0.26 -8.97
C PRO A 53 8.98 -0.13 -9.76
#